data_AF-A0A1Q9Y7X9-F1
#
_entry.id   AF-A0A1Q9Y7X9-F1
#
_cell.length_a   1.000
_cell.length_b   1.000
_cell.length_c   1.000
_cell.angle_alpha   90.00
_cell.angle_beta   90.00
_cell.angle_gamma   90.00
#
_symmetry.space_group_name_H-M   'P 1'
#
loop_
_entity.id
_entity.type
_entity.pdbx_description
1 polymer ?
#
loop_
_entity_poly.entity_id
_entity_poly.type
_entity_poly.pdbx_seq_one_letter_code
_entity_poly.pdbx_strand_id
1 'polypeptide(L)'
;MVSGASSLGLVRDELFATIEEAEASLEQFIVERNNGSLLQQAVDNLQQVRGTLNLIELTGAELLAQEVLDQATDIPAGVGNERDAQLAALSNALHVLRRYLEGLDAHRQEMPELLLPAINDLRQACKQPPLPESFFFSVRLDQARPRMVPPALDAAAKESEGRRLRQMYQVGLLGYIREQNPAASMKLMGRAMSRLDGLFANEPRGRLCWLGAAAVEALNDGQLLPRKSRKQLFSRIDRELRQMLVNGSYEPPRSLLKELLYLVALSAGRGPLAGEVRELFGITALPFTDHLLEEEYQRLSGPGKAVMRSLSSAIREELASVKDLLDLSERGTLQDDGLTSLHALLGKLSKTLAMVGLSSAGNSLANQLPVVSAWCEGAPVESEQLIALADAVLYVEGMVATLERGERVTTPRVEPEVCTFAQHQLFEARIVVLDEARAGLALAKRAITAYLESSGDRMHLSNVPFSLQAVRGGLWFLGQERAATLVGACADYIQTQMLDTDQMPAEARLEVLADALSSLEYYLEADAGLAQPSVLDLAEESVRALGQEVAA
;
A
#
# COMPACT_ATOMS: atom_id res chain seq x y z
N MET A 1 -22.17 -22.12 -9.36
CA MET A 1 -22.18 -20.89 -10.17
C MET A 1 -20.73 -20.53 -10.39
N VAL A 2 -20.30 -20.46 -11.64
CA VAL A 2 -18.94 -20.06 -12.04
C VAL A 2 -18.82 -18.60 -11.60
N SER A 3 -17.92 -18.25 -10.67
CA SER A 3 -17.79 -16.86 -10.21
C SER A 3 -17.25 -16.00 -11.36
N GLY A 4 -17.56 -14.70 -11.37
CA GLY A 4 -17.08 -13.80 -12.43
C GLY A 4 -15.57 -13.83 -12.62
N ALA A 5 -14.81 -14.00 -11.53
CA ALA A 5 -13.35 -14.18 -11.55
C ALA A 5 -12.89 -15.40 -12.36
N SER A 6 -13.65 -16.49 -12.38
CA SER A 6 -13.32 -17.68 -13.19
C SER A 6 -13.67 -17.53 -14.67
N SER A 7 -14.61 -16.64 -15.02
CA SER A 7 -14.96 -16.31 -16.40
C SER A 7 -14.06 -15.22 -17.01
N LEU A 8 -13.43 -14.38 -16.18
CA LEU A 8 -12.51 -13.32 -16.61
C LEU A 8 -11.38 -13.86 -17.49
N GLY A 9 -10.83 -15.04 -17.17
CA GLY A 9 -9.75 -15.65 -17.94
C GLY A 9 -10.08 -15.94 -19.41
N LEU A 10 -11.36 -16.08 -19.77
CA LEU A 10 -11.80 -16.37 -21.15
C LEU A 10 -11.86 -15.11 -22.04
N VAL A 11 -12.10 -13.95 -21.44
CA VAL A 11 -12.30 -12.67 -22.14
C VAL A 11 -11.18 -11.67 -21.85
N ARG A 12 -10.14 -12.10 -21.14
CA ARG A 12 -9.08 -11.25 -20.61
C ARG A 12 -8.41 -10.42 -21.70
N ASP A 13 -7.77 -11.07 -22.68
CA ASP A 13 -6.90 -10.38 -23.63
C ASP A 13 -7.68 -9.33 -24.43
N GLU A 14 -8.92 -9.66 -24.82
CA GLU A 14 -9.82 -8.73 -25.50
C GLU A 14 -10.27 -7.59 -24.58
N LEU A 15 -10.70 -7.88 -23.35
CA LEU A 15 -11.12 -6.86 -22.39
C LEU A 15 -10.00 -5.87 -22.07
N PHE A 16 -8.78 -6.36 -21.84
CA PHE A 16 -7.62 -5.53 -21.55
C PHE A 16 -7.21 -4.68 -22.76
N ALA A 17 -7.22 -5.24 -23.96
CA ALA A 17 -6.97 -4.48 -25.19
C ALA A 17 -8.00 -3.35 -25.38
N THR A 18 -9.29 -3.62 -25.17
CA THR A 18 -10.34 -2.59 -25.29
C THR A 18 -10.19 -1.49 -24.24
N ILE A 19 -9.78 -1.83 -23.00
CA ILE A 19 -9.50 -0.83 -21.95
C ILE A 19 -8.30 0.04 -22.35
N GLU A 20 -7.22 -0.56 -22.84
CA GLU A 20 -6.04 0.18 -23.31
C GLU A 20 -6.37 1.15 -24.46
N GLU A 21 -7.17 0.71 -25.42
CA GLU A 21 -7.62 1.57 -26.52
C GLU A 21 -8.53 2.72 -26.03
N ALA A 22 -9.38 2.48 -25.03
CA ALA A 22 -10.19 3.52 -24.40
C ALA A 22 -9.32 4.53 -23.65
N GLU A 23 -8.32 4.07 -22.89
CA GLU A 23 -7.34 4.91 -22.18
C GLU A 23 -6.57 5.79 -23.18
N ALA A 24 -5.98 5.19 -24.23
CA ALA A 24 -5.24 5.91 -25.25
C ALA A 24 -6.09 6.96 -25.98
N SER A 25 -7.33 6.62 -26.33
CA SER A 25 -8.25 7.55 -26.99
C SER A 25 -8.61 8.74 -26.09
N LEU A 26 -8.82 8.50 -24.79
CA LEU A 26 -9.10 9.54 -23.81
C LEU A 26 -7.89 10.44 -23.56
N GLU A 27 -6.69 9.86 -23.44
CA GLU A 27 -5.43 10.61 -23.30
C GLU A 27 -5.18 11.52 -24.51
N GLN A 28 -5.40 11.01 -25.72
CA GLN A 28 -5.26 11.82 -26.93
C GLN A 28 -6.30 12.93 -26.99
N PHE A 29 -7.55 12.68 -26.57
CA PHE A 29 -8.60 13.70 -26.50
C PHE A 29 -8.25 14.84 -25.51
N ILE A 30 -7.58 14.53 -24.39
CA ILE A 30 -7.14 15.54 -23.41
C ILE A 30 -6.18 16.55 -24.07
N VAL A 31 -5.33 16.09 -24.98
CA VAL A 31 -4.40 16.92 -25.77
C VAL A 31 -5.13 17.60 -26.94
N GLU A 32 -5.97 16.87 -27.67
CA GLU A 32 -6.68 17.32 -28.88
C GLU A 32 -8.20 17.52 -28.66
N ARG A 33 -8.57 18.43 -27.76
CA ARG A 33 -9.98 18.60 -27.31
C ARG A 33 -10.99 18.96 -28.40
N ASN A 34 -10.52 19.44 -29.55
CA ASN A 34 -11.38 19.76 -30.69
C ASN A 34 -11.76 18.53 -31.52
N ASN A 35 -11.06 17.41 -31.33
CA ASN A 35 -11.27 16.20 -32.08
C ASN A 35 -12.28 15.28 -31.35
N GLY A 36 -13.57 15.55 -31.55
CA GLY A 36 -14.66 14.76 -30.94
C GLY A 36 -14.70 13.29 -31.35
N SER A 37 -13.98 12.89 -32.41
CA SER A 37 -13.91 11.47 -32.83
C SER A 37 -13.16 10.60 -31.80
N LEU A 38 -12.15 11.15 -31.13
CA LEU A 38 -11.40 10.45 -30.08
C LEU A 38 -12.27 10.14 -28.86
N LEU A 39 -13.13 11.10 -28.47
CA LEU A 39 -14.09 10.89 -27.39
C LEU A 39 -15.14 9.85 -27.77
N GLN A 40 -15.64 9.88 -29.01
CA GLN A 40 -16.59 8.87 -29.49
C GLN A 40 -15.98 7.47 -29.48
N GLN A 41 -14.72 7.32 -29.93
CA GLN A 41 -14.02 6.05 -29.89
C GLN A 41 -13.83 5.53 -28.46
N ALA A 42 -13.48 6.42 -27.52
CA ALA A 42 -13.41 6.06 -26.11
C ALA A 42 -14.76 5.59 -25.57
N VAL A 43 -15.86 6.29 -25.90
CA VAL A 43 -17.24 5.91 -25.50
C VAL A 43 -17.64 4.54 -26.05
N ASP A 44 -17.36 4.27 -27.32
CA ASP A 44 -17.68 2.98 -27.96
C ASP A 44 -16.93 1.82 -27.28
N ASN A 45 -15.64 2.01 -27.01
CA ASN A 45 -14.81 1.05 -26.27
C ASN A 45 -15.30 0.83 -24.84
N LEU A 46 -15.65 1.90 -24.11
CA LEU A 46 -16.21 1.83 -22.77
C LEU A 46 -17.55 1.08 -22.72
N GLN A 47 -18.38 1.25 -23.76
CA GLN A 47 -19.63 0.52 -23.88
C GLN A 47 -19.40 -0.98 -24.06
N GLN A 48 -18.38 -1.38 -24.82
CA GLN A 48 -17.96 -2.77 -24.97
C GLN A 48 -17.39 -3.32 -23.64
N VAL A 49 -16.49 -2.59 -22.98
CA VAL A 49 -15.93 -2.96 -21.66
C VAL A 49 -17.06 -3.23 -20.65
N ARG A 50 -18.00 -2.30 -20.51
CA ARG A 50 -19.17 -2.48 -19.62
C ARG A 50 -19.99 -3.71 -20.01
N GLY A 51 -20.26 -3.91 -21.29
CA GLY A 51 -21.02 -5.05 -21.79
C GLY A 51 -20.37 -6.39 -21.44
N THR A 52 -19.05 -6.48 -21.61
CA THR A 52 -18.26 -7.66 -21.22
C THR A 52 -18.31 -7.89 -19.71
N LEU A 53 -18.09 -6.85 -18.89
CA LEU A 53 -18.14 -6.93 -17.42
C LEU A 53 -19.52 -7.37 -16.90
N ASN A 54 -20.59 -6.90 -17.55
CA ASN A 54 -21.96 -7.34 -17.25
C ASN A 54 -22.16 -8.82 -17.54
N LEU A 55 -21.66 -9.30 -18.69
CA LEU A 55 -21.78 -10.70 -19.13
C LEU A 55 -21.04 -11.68 -18.20
N ILE A 56 -19.91 -11.25 -17.62
CA ILE A 56 -19.16 -12.04 -16.62
C ILE A 56 -19.59 -11.76 -15.17
N GLU A 57 -20.69 -11.02 -14.96
CA GLU A 57 -21.28 -10.73 -13.64
C GLU A 57 -20.35 -10.02 -12.63
N LEU A 58 -19.34 -9.27 -13.09
CA LEU A 58 -18.46 -8.47 -12.22
C LEU A 58 -19.12 -7.14 -11.84
N THR A 59 -20.12 -7.20 -10.96
CA THR A 59 -21.00 -6.06 -10.60
C THR A 59 -20.27 -4.77 -10.19
N GLY A 60 -19.20 -4.86 -9.39
CA GLY A 60 -18.44 -3.67 -8.97
C GLY A 60 -17.70 -3.00 -10.13
N ALA A 61 -17.08 -3.82 -10.98
CA ALA A 61 -16.36 -3.34 -12.16
C ALA A 61 -17.31 -2.78 -13.22
N GLU A 62 -18.45 -3.44 -13.42
CA GLU A 62 -19.52 -2.99 -14.31
C GLU A 62 -20.09 -1.63 -13.88
N LEU A 63 -20.32 -1.42 -12.59
CA LEU A 63 -20.77 -0.12 -12.06
C LEU A 63 -19.75 0.99 -12.30
N LEU A 64 -18.45 0.72 -12.09
CA LEU A 64 -17.40 1.69 -12.38
C LEU A 64 -17.34 2.01 -13.88
N ALA A 65 -17.37 1.00 -14.74
CA ALA A 65 -17.40 1.19 -16.19
C ALA A 65 -18.65 1.96 -16.66
N GLN A 66 -19.81 1.71 -16.06
CA GLN A 66 -21.04 2.45 -16.32
C GLN A 66 -20.90 3.92 -15.95
N GLU A 67 -20.35 4.24 -14.77
CA GLU A 67 -20.12 5.63 -14.36
C GLU A 67 -19.10 6.35 -15.24
N VAL A 68 -18.04 5.66 -15.68
CA VAL A 68 -17.08 6.20 -16.65
C VAL A 68 -17.78 6.49 -17.99
N LEU A 69 -18.60 5.56 -18.48
CA LEU A 69 -19.34 5.70 -19.74
C LEU A 69 -20.33 6.86 -19.70
N ASP A 70 -21.15 6.96 -18.65
CA ASP A 70 -22.14 8.05 -18.49
C ASP A 70 -21.46 9.41 -18.48
N GLN A 71 -20.33 9.51 -17.81
CA GLN A 71 -19.58 10.76 -17.68
C GLN A 71 -18.80 11.11 -18.95
N ALA A 72 -18.22 10.13 -19.64
CA ALA A 72 -17.59 10.36 -20.94
C ALA A 72 -18.61 10.84 -21.99
N THR A 73 -19.83 10.29 -21.95
CA THR A 73 -20.92 10.66 -22.86
C THR A 73 -21.44 12.09 -22.62
N ASP A 74 -21.37 12.60 -21.38
CA ASP A 74 -21.79 13.97 -21.03
C ASP A 74 -20.78 15.05 -21.47
N ILE A 75 -19.56 14.69 -21.89
CA ILE A 75 -18.52 15.66 -22.25
C ILE A 75 -18.72 16.13 -23.69
N PRO A 76 -18.99 17.43 -23.95
CA PRO A 76 -19.04 17.92 -25.32
C PRO A 76 -17.66 18.01 -25.98
N ALA A 77 -17.60 17.92 -27.31
CA ALA A 77 -16.38 18.21 -28.07
C ALA A 77 -16.03 19.71 -27.94
N GLY A 78 -14.74 20.03 -27.79
CA GLY A 78 -14.27 21.42 -27.62
C GLY A 78 -14.39 21.97 -26.19
N VAL A 79 -14.49 21.09 -25.18
CA VAL A 79 -14.58 21.46 -23.77
C VAL A 79 -13.34 22.22 -23.29
N GLY A 80 -13.58 23.37 -22.66
CA GLY A 80 -12.54 24.16 -22.00
C GLY A 80 -12.03 23.51 -20.71
N ASN A 81 -11.11 24.20 -20.02
CA ASN A 81 -10.41 23.67 -18.83
C ASN A 81 -11.32 23.40 -17.61
N GLU A 82 -12.59 23.82 -17.67
CA GLU A 82 -13.57 23.63 -16.58
C GLU A 82 -13.89 22.16 -16.28
N ARG A 83 -13.66 21.25 -17.23
CA ARG A 83 -13.88 19.80 -17.05
C ARG A 83 -12.58 19.02 -16.82
N ASP A 84 -11.44 19.67 -16.60
CA ASP A 84 -10.16 18.99 -16.37
C ASP A 84 -10.22 18.03 -15.18
N ALA A 85 -10.91 18.43 -14.10
CA ALA A 85 -11.13 17.58 -12.95
C ALA A 85 -11.97 16.32 -13.26
N GLN A 86 -12.93 16.43 -14.19
CA GLN A 86 -13.75 15.30 -14.63
C GLN A 86 -12.95 14.37 -15.53
N LEU A 87 -12.15 14.90 -16.47
CA LEU A 87 -11.25 14.11 -17.32
C LEU A 87 -10.20 13.37 -16.48
N ALA A 88 -9.60 14.03 -15.48
CA ALA A 88 -8.66 13.39 -14.57
C ALA A 88 -9.32 12.27 -13.75
N ALA A 89 -10.57 12.48 -13.29
CA ALA A 89 -11.33 11.44 -12.58
C ALA A 89 -11.63 10.24 -13.49
N LEU A 90 -11.95 10.47 -14.77
CA LEU A 90 -12.17 9.41 -15.78
C LEU A 90 -10.91 8.58 -16.02
N SER A 91 -9.77 9.23 -16.28
CA SER A 91 -8.49 8.53 -16.46
C SER A 91 -8.11 7.72 -15.21
N ASN A 92 -8.27 8.29 -14.01
CA ASN A 92 -8.01 7.57 -12.77
C ASN A 92 -8.93 6.37 -12.58
N ALA A 93 -10.21 6.50 -12.92
CA ALA A 93 -11.18 5.42 -12.82
C ALA A 93 -10.87 4.26 -13.77
N LEU A 94 -10.46 4.54 -15.01
CA LEU A 94 -10.04 3.52 -15.97
C LEU A 94 -8.78 2.78 -15.49
N HIS A 95 -7.80 3.53 -14.99
CA HIS A 95 -6.59 2.95 -14.40
C HIS A 95 -6.92 2.04 -13.20
N VAL A 96 -7.80 2.48 -12.29
CA VAL A 96 -8.25 1.67 -11.15
C VAL A 96 -9.01 0.43 -11.62
N LEU A 97 -9.89 0.55 -12.62
CA LEU A 97 -10.63 -0.57 -13.20
C LEU A 97 -9.67 -1.63 -13.76
N ARG A 98 -8.70 -1.21 -14.58
CA ARG A 98 -7.68 -2.09 -15.15
C ARG A 98 -6.91 -2.84 -14.07
N ARG A 99 -6.38 -2.12 -13.07
CA ARG A 99 -5.57 -2.73 -12.00
C ARG A 99 -6.40 -3.64 -11.10
N TYR A 100 -7.67 -3.32 -10.89
CA TYR A 100 -8.59 -4.20 -10.18
C TYR A 100 -8.77 -5.53 -10.90
N LEU A 101 -8.98 -5.50 -12.23
CA LEU A 101 -9.08 -6.71 -13.05
C LEU A 101 -7.78 -7.54 -13.05
N GLU A 102 -6.61 -6.89 -13.09
CA GLU A 102 -5.32 -7.57 -12.94
C GLU A 102 -5.19 -8.25 -11.57
N GLY A 103 -5.62 -7.58 -10.50
CA GLY A 103 -5.57 -8.09 -9.13
C GLY A 103 -6.52 -9.26 -8.88
N LEU A 104 -7.70 -9.24 -9.51
CA LEU A 104 -8.68 -10.34 -9.44
C LEU A 104 -8.14 -11.64 -10.03
N ASP A 105 -7.38 -11.57 -11.12
CA ASP A 105 -6.80 -12.75 -11.76
C ASP A 105 -5.76 -13.43 -10.86
N ALA A 106 -4.98 -12.64 -10.10
CA ALA A 106 -3.96 -13.16 -9.19
C ALA A 106 -4.52 -13.75 -7.89
N HIS A 107 -5.56 -13.13 -7.29
CA HIS A 107 -6.04 -13.49 -5.94
C HIS A 107 -7.39 -14.22 -5.93
N ARG A 108 -8.12 -14.23 -7.05
CA ARG A 108 -9.44 -14.87 -7.25
C ARG A 108 -10.53 -14.50 -6.22
N GLN A 109 -10.35 -13.38 -5.51
CA GLN A 109 -11.33 -12.89 -4.55
C GLN A 109 -11.92 -11.56 -5.01
N GLU A 110 -13.22 -11.56 -5.29
CA GLU A 110 -13.96 -10.37 -5.69
C GLU A 110 -14.31 -9.50 -4.48
N MET A 111 -13.92 -8.23 -4.53
CA MET A 111 -14.21 -7.22 -3.49
C MET A 111 -14.70 -5.93 -4.15
N PRO A 112 -16.00 -5.84 -4.50
CA PRO A 112 -16.54 -4.67 -5.20
C PRO A 112 -16.46 -3.38 -4.38
N GLU A 113 -16.43 -3.48 -3.03
CA GLU A 113 -16.26 -2.35 -2.12
C GLU A 113 -14.96 -1.58 -2.36
N LEU A 114 -13.96 -2.25 -2.93
CA LEU A 114 -12.67 -1.66 -3.27
C LEU A 114 -12.79 -0.58 -4.35
N LEU A 115 -13.81 -0.65 -5.20
CA LEU A 115 -14.04 0.29 -6.29
C LEU A 115 -14.89 1.51 -5.87
N LEU A 116 -15.54 1.46 -4.70
CA LEU A 116 -16.41 2.55 -4.23
C LEU A 116 -15.73 3.92 -4.16
N PRO A 117 -14.47 4.06 -3.72
CA PRO A 117 -13.83 5.37 -3.69
C PRO A 117 -13.66 5.96 -5.09
N ALA A 118 -13.20 5.19 -6.08
CA ALA A 118 -13.06 5.65 -7.47
C ALA A 118 -14.43 6.02 -8.09
N ILE A 119 -15.47 5.21 -7.84
CA ILE A 119 -16.84 5.53 -8.24
C ILE A 119 -17.30 6.85 -7.61
N ASN A 120 -17.01 7.05 -6.32
CA ASN A 120 -17.41 8.26 -5.60
C ASN A 120 -16.65 9.50 -6.02
N ASP A 121 -15.38 9.38 -6.39
CA ASP A 121 -14.57 10.48 -6.92
C ASP A 121 -15.11 10.95 -8.27
N LEU A 122 -15.44 10.00 -9.16
CA LEU A 122 -16.16 10.26 -10.41
C LEU A 122 -17.49 10.98 -10.18
N ARG A 123 -18.34 10.43 -9.31
CA ARG A 123 -19.65 11.01 -9.01
C ARG A 123 -19.51 12.43 -8.45
N GLN A 124 -18.54 12.67 -7.57
CA GLN A 124 -18.27 13.99 -7.02
C GLN A 124 -17.76 14.99 -8.05
N ALA A 125 -16.89 14.56 -8.98
CA ALA A 125 -16.44 15.39 -10.10
C ALA A 125 -17.63 15.89 -10.95
N CYS A 126 -18.66 15.06 -11.09
CA CYS A 126 -19.91 15.40 -11.77
C CYS A 126 -21.00 15.98 -10.86
N LYS A 127 -20.66 16.40 -9.62
CA LYS A 127 -21.59 16.95 -8.62
C LYS A 127 -22.76 16.02 -8.26
N GLN A 128 -22.61 14.72 -8.47
CA GLN A 128 -23.56 13.71 -8.03
C GLN A 128 -23.29 13.31 -6.57
N PRO A 129 -24.32 12.87 -5.83
CA PRO A 129 -24.13 12.41 -4.45
C PRO A 129 -23.31 11.11 -4.44
N PRO A 130 -22.35 10.95 -3.51
CA PRO A 130 -21.59 9.72 -3.38
C PRO A 130 -22.49 8.56 -2.94
N LEU A 131 -22.15 7.36 -3.39
CA LEU A 131 -22.73 6.11 -2.93
C LEU A 131 -22.28 5.82 -1.48
N PRO A 132 -23.18 5.30 -0.63
CA PRO A 132 -22.84 4.96 0.75
C PRO A 132 -21.90 3.74 0.80
N GLU A 133 -21.13 3.60 1.89
CA GLU A 133 -20.25 2.43 2.08
C GLU A 133 -21.02 1.10 2.06
N SER A 134 -22.30 1.12 2.45
CA SER A 134 -23.17 -0.05 2.43
C SER A 134 -23.73 -0.40 1.05
N PHE A 135 -23.26 0.23 -0.04
CA PHE A 135 -23.87 0.08 -1.37
C PHE A 135 -24.00 -1.40 -1.79
N PHE A 136 -22.89 -2.15 -1.78
CA PHE A 136 -22.84 -3.59 -2.09
C PHE A 136 -23.34 -4.51 -0.97
N PHE A 137 -23.58 -3.95 0.22
CA PHE A 137 -24.08 -4.72 1.36
C PHE A 137 -25.58 -5.01 1.24
N SER A 138 -25.98 -6.27 1.42
CA SER A 138 -27.38 -6.68 1.40
C SER A 138 -27.77 -7.33 2.71
N VAL A 139 -28.84 -6.85 3.33
CA VAL A 139 -29.37 -7.39 4.58
C VAL A 139 -30.90 -7.29 4.58
N ARG A 140 -31.57 -8.28 5.17
CA ARG A 140 -33.01 -8.22 5.37
C ARG A 140 -33.33 -7.34 6.58
N LEU A 141 -34.45 -6.62 6.54
CA LEU A 141 -34.85 -5.66 7.60
C LEU A 141 -36.20 -6.01 8.23
N ASP A 142 -36.66 -7.24 8.04
CA ASP A 142 -37.93 -7.77 8.56
C ASP A 142 -37.85 -8.22 10.02
N GLN A 143 -36.64 -8.38 10.57
CA GLN A 143 -36.43 -8.81 11.95
C GLN A 143 -36.87 -7.72 12.93
N ALA A 144 -37.73 -8.08 13.87
CA ALA A 144 -38.17 -7.18 14.95
C ALA A 144 -37.12 -7.15 16.07
N ARG A 145 -36.91 -5.99 16.68
CA ARG A 145 -36.06 -5.87 17.87
C ARG A 145 -36.59 -6.76 19.02
N PRO A 146 -35.71 -7.35 19.84
CA PRO A 146 -36.12 -8.07 21.04
C PRO A 146 -36.95 -7.20 22.00
N ARG A 147 -37.90 -7.84 22.68
CA ARG A 147 -38.81 -7.15 23.60
C ARG A 147 -38.11 -6.81 24.90
N MET A 148 -38.36 -5.61 25.40
CA MET A 148 -37.84 -5.15 26.70
C MET A 148 -38.96 -4.54 27.53
N VAL A 149 -38.81 -4.52 28.85
CA VAL A 149 -39.78 -3.85 29.73
C VAL A 149 -39.54 -2.34 29.66
N PRO A 150 -40.50 -1.53 29.17
CA PRO A 150 -40.35 -0.08 29.11
C PRO A 150 -40.39 0.54 30.51
N PRO A 151 -39.74 1.69 30.73
CA PRO A 151 -39.86 2.42 31.99
C PRO A 151 -41.29 2.94 32.18
N ALA A 152 -41.77 2.89 33.43
CA ALA A 152 -43.07 3.43 33.83
C ALA A 152 -43.01 4.96 33.93
N LEU A 153 -42.97 5.63 32.78
CA LEU A 153 -42.97 7.09 32.63
C LEU A 153 -44.21 7.53 31.85
N ASP A 154 -44.78 8.67 32.24
CA ASP A 154 -45.83 9.33 31.45
C ASP A 154 -45.26 9.93 30.16
N ALA A 155 -46.15 10.37 29.26
CA ALA A 155 -45.73 10.89 27.95
C ALA A 155 -44.86 12.14 28.05
N ALA A 156 -45.14 13.04 29.01
CA ALA A 156 -44.41 14.29 29.18
C ALA A 156 -43.00 14.06 29.74
N ALA A 157 -42.85 13.18 30.73
CA ALA A 157 -41.55 12.78 31.28
C ALA A 157 -40.72 12.03 30.23
N LYS A 158 -41.35 11.16 29.42
CA LYS A 158 -40.67 10.49 28.29
C LYS A 158 -40.11 11.50 27.29
N GLU A 159 -40.90 12.50 26.90
CA GLU A 159 -40.44 13.52 25.95
C GLU A 159 -39.27 14.35 26.51
N SER A 160 -39.37 14.78 27.77
CA SER A 160 -38.33 15.55 28.45
C SER A 160 -37.01 14.77 28.56
N GLU A 161 -37.08 13.51 29.00
CA GLU A 161 -35.89 12.65 29.09
C GLU A 161 -35.31 12.35 27.71
N GLY A 162 -36.16 12.14 26.68
CA GLY A 162 -35.71 11.95 25.30
C GLY A 162 -34.92 13.16 24.77
N ARG A 163 -35.36 14.39 25.04
CA ARG A 163 -34.62 15.61 24.67
C ARG A 163 -33.27 15.70 25.39
N ARG A 164 -33.21 15.36 26.67
CA ARG A 164 -31.97 15.33 27.46
C ARG A 164 -30.98 14.29 26.91
N LEU A 165 -31.46 13.10 26.56
CA LEU A 165 -30.63 12.04 25.97
C LEU A 165 -30.12 12.43 24.58
N ARG A 166 -30.94 13.09 23.75
CA ARG A 166 -30.47 13.64 22.47
C ARG A 166 -29.38 14.69 22.68
N GLN A 167 -29.50 15.57 23.67
CA GLN A 167 -28.43 16.53 23.98
C GLN A 167 -27.12 15.80 24.37
N MET A 168 -27.21 14.72 25.15
CA MET A 168 -26.05 13.88 25.49
C MET A 168 -25.42 13.25 24.24
N TYR A 169 -26.24 12.78 23.30
CA TYR A 169 -25.75 12.29 22.00
C TYR A 169 -25.04 13.38 21.20
N GLN A 170 -25.59 14.61 21.14
CA GLN A 170 -25.00 15.73 20.41
C GLN A 170 -23.63 16.15 20.97
N VAL A 171 -23.45 16.13 22.29
CA VAL A 171 -22.16 16.40 22.93
C VAL A 171 -21.12 15.37 22.49
N GLY A 172 -21.48 14.07 22.51
CA GLY A 172 -20.59 13.01 22.04
C GLY A 172 -20.30 13.10 20.55
N LEU A 173 -21.32 13.39 19.72
CA LEU A 173 -21.18 13.55 18.27
C LEU A 173 -20.21 14.69 17.92
N LEU A 174 -20.31 15.84 18.61
CA LEU A 174 -19.40 16.96 18.39
C LEU A 174 -17.95 16.60 18.74
N GLY A 175 -17.74 15.86 19.84
CA GLY A 175 -16.41 15.37 20.21
C GLY A 175 -15.85 14.40 19.18
N TYR A 176 -16.68 13.50 18.63
CA TYR A 176 -16.28 12.57 17.57
C TYR A 176 -15.94 13.29 16.25
N ILE A 177 -16.76 14.25 15.82
CA ILE A 177 -16.52 15.01 14.58
C ILE A 177 -15.23 15.81 14.66
N ARG A 178 -14.97 16.44 15.82
CA ARG A 178 -13.77 17.24 16.10
C ARG A 178 -12.55 16.41 16.50
N GLU A 179 -12.68 15.08 16.56
CA GLU A 179 -11.61 14.15 16.96
C GLU A 179 -11.04 14.44 18.36
N GLN A 180 -11.87 14.98 19.25
CA GLN A 180 -11.52 15.26 20.63
C GLN A 180 -11.90 14.08 21.51
N ASN A 181 -10.89 13.31 21.95
CA ASN A 181 -11.07 12.10 22.74
C ASN A 181 -12.16 11.16 22.15
N PRO A 182 -11.91 10.57 20.96
CA PRO A 182 -12.93 9.86 20.19
C PRO A 182 -13.55 8.69 20.97
N ALA A 183 -12.77 7.95 21.76
CA ALA A 183 -13.27 6.83 22.57
C ALA A 183 -14.29 7.28 23.64
N ALA A 184 -14.02 8.37 24.36
CA ALA A 184 -14.98 8.93 25.32
C ALA A 184 -16.24 9.45 24.63
N SER A 185 -16.06 10.10 23.47
CA SER A 185 -17.14 10.64 22.65
C SER A 185 -18.08 9.55 22.14
N MET A 186 -17.54 8.44 21.61
CA MET A 186 -18.31 7.26 21.18
C MET A 186 -19.03 6.61 22.36
N LYS A 187 -18.38 6.43 23.52
CA LYS A 187 -19.03 5.90 24.73
C LYS A 187 -20.22 6.76 25.17
N LEU A 188 -20.12 8.09 25.06
CA LEU A 188 -21.21 9.01 25.38
C LEU A 188 -22.37 8.88 24.39
N MET A 189 -22.07 8.80 23.09
CA MET A 189 -23.07 8.54 22.04
C MET A 189 -23.78 7.20 22.25
N GLY A 190 -23.02 6.13 22.48
CA GLY A 190 -23.55 4.77 22.71
C GLY A 190 -24.47 4.72 23.93
N ARG A 191 -24.04 5.32 25.05
CA ARG A 191 -24.87 5.42 26.26
C ARG A 191 -26.17 6.19 26.01
N ALA A 192 -26.13 7.26 25.19
CA ALA A 192 -27.33 8.00 24.83
C ALA A 192 -28.30 7.13 24.02
N MET A 193 -27.77 6.41 23.04
CA MET A 193 -28.55 5.50 22.20
C MET A 193 -29.17 4.35 22.99
N SER A 194 -28.41 3.67 23.85
CA SER A 194 -28.95 2.58 24.69
C SER A 194 -30.04 3.07 25.66
N ARG A 195 -29.91 4.27 26.21
CA ARG A 195 -30.95 4.85 27.08
C ARG A 195 -32.19 5.26 26.29
N LEU A 196 -32.03 5.80 25.07
CA LEU A 196 -33.15 6.10 24.17
C LEU A 196 -33.86 4.83 23.72
N ASP A 197 -33.12 3.76 23.47
CA ASP A 197 -33.65 2.44 23.11
C ASP A 197 -34.55 1.85 24.21
N GLY A 198 -34.12 1.96 25.48
CA GLY A 198 -34.93 1.57 26.63
C GLY A 198 -36.15 2.48 26.83
N LEU A 199 -36.00 3.79 26.61
CA LEU A 199 -37.08 4.77 26.76
C LEU A 199 -38.24 4.53 25.78
N PHE A 200 -37.91 4.17 24.53
CA PHE A 200 -38.86 3.87 23.46
C PHE A 200 -38.98 2.36 23.21
N ALA A 201 -38.85 1.56 24.27
CA ALA A 201 -38.86 0.11 24.14
C ALA A 201 -40.15 -0.42 23.52
N ASN A 202 -40.00 -1.34 22.56
CA ASN A 202 -41.07 -1.96 21.76
C ASN A 202 -41.84 -1.00 20.83
N GLU A 203 -41.39 0.24 20.67
CA GLU A 203 -41.96 1.19 19.72
C GLU A 203 -41.15 1.19 18.41
N PRO A 204 -41.76 1.42 17.23
CA PRO A 204 -41.04 1.44 15.94
C PRO A 204 -39.84 2.40 15.94
N ARG A 205 -39.99 3.55 16.59
CA ARG A 205 -38.94 4.55 16.78
C ARG A 205 -37.74 4.08 17.61
N GLY A 206 -37.95 3.16 18.55
CA GLY A 206 -36.87 2.59 19.37
C GLY A 206 -35.85 1.79 18.55
N ARG A 207 -36.26 1.27 17.38
CA ARG A 207 -35.41 0.47 16.49
C ARG A 207 -34.17 1.23 16.02
N LEU A 208 -34.31 2.53 15.73
CA LEU A 208 -33.17 3.37 15.33
C LEU A 208 -32.14 3.49 16.46
N CYS A 209 -32.61 3.63 17.70
CA CYS A 209 -31.75 3.81 18.87
C CYS A 209 -30.99 2.52 19.19
N TRP A 210 -31.67 1.37 19.08
CA TRP A 210 -31.04 0.05 19.25
C TRP A 210 -29.92 -0.20 18.24
N LEU A 211 -30.24 -0.07 16.94
CA LEU A 211 -29.25 -0.28 15.87
C LEU A 211 -28.16 0.80 15.89
N GLY A 212 -28.50 2.04 16.27
CA GLY A 212 -27.54 3.11 16.47
C GLY A 212 -26.57 2.81 17.62
N ALA A 213 -27.05 2.27 18.74
CA ALA A 213 -26.19 1.84 19.85
C ALA A 213 -25.23 0.74 19.42
N ALA A 214 -25.72 -0.28 18.72
CA ALA A 214 -24.90 -1.37 18.20
C ALA A 214 -23.85 -0.89 17.18
N ALA A 215 -24.21 0.04 16.30
CA ALA A 215 -23.26 0.62 15.34
C ALA A 215 -22.18 1.48 16.01
N VAL A 216 -22.51 2.21 17.09
CA VAL A 216 -21.51 2.96 17.88
C VAL A 216 -20.59 2.01 18.66
N GLU A 217 -21.14 0.93 19.22
CA GLU A 217 -20.34 -0.12 19.87
C GLU A 217 -19.39 -0.78 18.86
N ALA A 218 -19.91 -1.18 17.68
CA ALA A 218 -19.14 -1.72 16.57
C ALA A 218 -17.99 -0.80 16.13
N LEU A 219 -18.26 0.50 16.03
CA LEU A 219 -17.24 1.50 15.68
C LEU A 219 -16.13 1.58 16.73
N ASN A 220 -16.50 1.60 18.01
CA ASN A 220 -15.55 1.72 19.12
C ASN A 220 -14.73 0.43 19.33
N ASP A 221 -15.40 -0.72 19.38
CA ASP A 221 -14.76 -2.01 19.66
C ASP A 221 -13.99 -2.54 18.46
N GLY A 222 -14.52 -2.32 17.25
CA GLY A 222 -13.86 -2.66 15.99
C GLY A 222 -12.77 -1.70 15.56
N GLN A 223 -12.54 -0.61 16.31
CA GLN A 223 -11.58 0.46 15.98
C GLN A 223 -11.68 0.94 14.53
N LEU A 224 -12.91 1.04 14.03
CA LEU A 224 -13.19 1.39 12.65
C LEU A 224 -12.72 2.82 12.34
N LEU A 225 -12.17 3.03 11.14
CA LEU A 225 -11.61 4.33 10.71
C LEU A 225 -12.65 5.46 10.78
N PRO A 226 -12.28 6.66 11.25
CA PRO A 226 -13.21 7.79 11.38
C PRO A 226 -13.45 8.50 10.03
N ARG A 227 -14.02 7.79 9.05
CA ARG A 227 -14.31 8.31 7.69
C ARG A 227 -15.36 9.43 7.72
N LYS A 228 -15.25 10.36 6.75
CA LYS A 228 -16.18 11.49 6.56
C LYS A 228 -17.64 11.02 6.40
N SER A 229 -17.86 9.96 5.64
CA SER A 229 -19.15 9.27 5.45
C SER A 229 -19.78 8.84 6.78
N ARG A 230 -18.99 8.25 7.69
CA ARG A 230 -19.45 7.79 9.01
C ARG A 230 -19.81 8.97 9.92
N LYS A 231 -18.99 10.03 9.93
CA LYS A 231 -19.33 11.29 10.63
C LYS A 231 -20.64 11.89 10.12
N GLN A 232 -20.87 11.86 8.80
CA GLN A 232 -22.13 12.29 8.19
C GLN A 232 -23.30 11.38 8.57
N LEU A 233 -23.11 10.06 8.61
CA LEU A 233 -24.10 9.08 9.04
C LEU A 233 -24.56 9.34 10.48
N PHE A 234 -23.63 9.50 11.43
CA PHE A 234 -23.98 9.81 12.82
C PHE A 234 -24.61 11.20 12.98
N SER A 235 -24.27 12.15 12.11
CA SER A 235 -24.95 13.46 12.05
C SER A 235 -26.38 13.34 11.51
N ARG A 236 -26.63 12.46 10.53
CA ARG A 236 -27.97 12.14 10.03
C ARG A 236 -28.82 11.52 11.13
N ILE A 237 -28.25 10.65 11.98
CA ILE A 237 -28.97 10.10 13.12
C ILE A 237 -29.49 11.20 14.06
N ASP A 238 -28.72 12.26 14.36
CA ASP A 238 -29.23 13.36 15.20
C ASP A 238 -30.47 14.06 14.57
N ARG A 239 -30.47 14.19 13.24
CA ARG A 239 -31.61 14.76 12.50
C ARG A 239 -32.83 13.86 12.63
N GLU A 240 -32.66 12.55 12.51
CA GLU A 240 -33.75 11.58 12.69
C GLU A 240 -34.23 11.54 14.15
N LEU A 241 -33.33 11.59 15.14
CA LEU A 241 -33.69 11.67 16.56
C LEU A 241 -34.57 12.89 16.84
N ARG A 242 -34.28 14.04 16.21
CA ARG A 242 -35.13 15.23 16.33
C ARG A 242 -36.57 14.96 15.88
N GLN A 243 -36.75 14.31 14.73
CA GLN A 243 -38.07 14.00 14.17
C GLN A 243 -38.80 12.96 15.03
N MET A 244 -38.07 11.92 15.43
CA MET A 244 -38.53 10.81 16.27
C MET A 244 -39.08 11.26 17.63
N LEU A 245 -38.49 12.28 18.23
CA LEU A 245 -38.94 12.82 19.52
C LEU A 245 -40.27 13.58 19.40
N VAL A 246 -40.58 14.15 18.23
CA VAL A 246 -41.82 14.90 17.99
C VAL A 246 -42.93 13.98 17.49
N ASN A 247 -42.60 12.97 16.68
CA ASN A 247 -43.56 12.05 16.08
C ASN A 247 -43.50 10.65 16.73
N GLY A 248 -44.52 10.30 17.51
CA GLY A 248 -44.63 8.99 18.17
C GLY A 248 -44.75 7.79 17.22
N SER A 249 -45.24 8.02 16.00
CA SER A 249 -45.38 7.00 14.94
C SER A 249 -44.21 7.03 13.96
N TYR A 250 -43.09 7.67 14.32
CA TYR A 250 -41.92 7.76 13.45
C TYR A 250 -41.34 6.37 13.12
N GLU A 251 -41.09 6.14 11.84
CA GLU A 251 -40.43 4.95 11.33
C GLU A 251 -39.11 5.35 10.65
N PRO A 252 -37.97 4.77 11.08
CA PRO A 252 -36.68 5.15 10.53
C PRO A 252 -36.52 4.72 9.05
N PRO A 253 -35.85 5.55 8.21
CA PRO A 253 -35.57 5.19 6.84
C PRO A 253 -34.80 3.87 6.73
N ARG A 254 -35.25 2.97 5.85
CA ARG A 254 -34.60 1.66 5.63
C ARG A 254 -33.13 1.79 5.21
N SER A 255 -32.79 2.83 4.43
CA SER A 255 -31.40 3.11 4.04
C SER A 255 -30.51 3.39 5.25
N LEU A 256 -30.99 4.19 6.21
CA LEU A 256 -30.26 4.46 7.44
C LEU A 256 -30.03 3.18 8.26
N LEU A 257 -31.05 2.33 8.39
CA LEU A 257 -30.89 1.06 9.11
C LEU A 257 -29.87 0.13 8.42
N LYS A 258 -29.92 0.04 7.09
CA LYS A 258 -28.93 -0.72 6.29
C LYS A 258 -27.51 -0.20 6.52
N GLU A 259 -27.30 1.11 6.52
CA GLU A 259 -25.98 1.72 6.78
C GLU A 259 -25.46 1.43 8.20
N LEU A 260 -26.34 1.42 9.21
CA LEU A 260 -25.96 1.06 10.58
C LEU A 260 -25.59 -0.42 10.70
N LEU A 261 -26.38 -1.30 10.09
CA LEU A 261 -26.09 -2.74 10.07
C LEU A 261 -24.81 -3.06 9.30
N TYR A 262 -24.48 -2.28 8.26
CA TYR A 262 -23.20 -2.41 7.56
C TYR A 262 -22.02 -2.13 8.49
N LEU A 263 -22.07 -1.10 9.35
CA LEU A 263 -21.00 -0.85 10.33
C LEU A 263 -20.87 -2.00 11.33
N VAL A 264 -21.99 -2.60 11.75
CA VAL A 264 -22.00 -3.78 12.63
C VAL A 264 -21.38 -5.00 11.93
N ALA A 265 -21.67 -5.21 10.64
CA ALA A 265 -21.12 -6.29 9.81
C ALA A 265 -19.62 -6.12 9.55
N LEU A 266 -19.19 -4.88 9.32
CA LEU A 266 -17.80 -4.51 9.07
C LEU A 266 -16.94 -4.66 10.33
N SER A 267 -17.52 -4.43 11.51
CA SER A 267 -16.84 -4.70 12.77
C SER A 267 -16.79 -6.21 13.05
N ALA A 268 -15.58 -6.78 13.11
CA ALA A 268 -15.36 -8.11 13.69
C ALA A 268 -15.39 -8.11 15.24
N GLY A 269 -15.83 -6.99 15.85
CA GLY A 269 -15.78 -6.76 17.29
C GLY A 269 -16.71 -7.68 18.09
N ARG A 270 -16.32 -7.98 19.34
CA ARG A 270 -17.05 -8.88 20.26
C ARG A 270 -18.04 -8.16 21.18
N GLY A 271 -18.44 -6.94 20.83
CA GLY A 271 -19.40 -6.17 21.60
C GLY A 271 -20.72 -6.93 21.80
N PRO A 272 -21.32 -6.91 23.00
CA PRO A 272 -22.52 -7.69 23.30
C PRO A 272 -23.73 -7.27 22.46
N LEU A 273 -23.94 -5.97 22.23
CA LEU A 273 -25.06 -5.46 21.43
C LEU A 273 -24.83 -5.74 19.94
N ALA A 274 -23.62 -5.50 19.44
CA ALA A 274 -23.25 -5.82 18.07
C ALA A 274 -23.37 -7.34 17.79
N GLY A 275 -23.01 -8.19 18.75
CA GLY A 275 -23.20 -9.64 18.71
C GLY A 275 -24.67 -10.03 18.58
N GLU A 276 -25.53 -9.53 19.47
CA GLU A 276 -26.97 -9.77 19.44
C GLU A 276 -27.61 -9.34 18.10
N VAL A 277 -27.21 -8.16 17.58
CA VAL A 277 -27.68 -7.67 16.28
C VAL A 277 -27.22 -8.58 15.14
N ARG A 278 -25.95 -9.01 15.11
CA ARG A 278 -25.47 -9.91 14.05
C ARG A 278 -26.22 -11.24 14.05
N GLU A 279 -26.41 -11.84 15.22
CA GLU A 279 -27.14 -13.09 15.36
C GLU A 279 -28.60 -12.94 14.88
N LEU A 280 -29.29 -11.89 15.31
CA LEU A 280 -30.68 -11.68 14.95
C LEU A 280 -30.88 -11.46 13.45
N PHE A 281 -30.02 -10.66 12.82
CA PHE A 281 -30.10 -10.34 11.39
C PHE A 281 -29.39 -11.38 10.50
N GLY A 282 -28.77 -12.41 11.07
CA GLY A 282 -28.02 -13.43 10.33
C GLY A 282 -26.82 -12.85 9.57
N ILE A 283 -26.17 -11.82 10.13
CA ILE A 283 -25.03 -11.14 9.51
C ILE A 283 -23.77 -11.96 9.77
N THR A 284 -23.21 -12.52 8.70
CA THR A 284 -21.85 -13.09 8.71
C THR A 284 -20.79 -11.99 8.68
N ALA A 285 -19.63 -12.26 9.28
CA ALA A 285 -18.48 -11.37 9.18
C ALA A 285 -18.09 -11.17 7.71
N LEU A 286 -17.84 -9.91 7.33
CA LEU A 286 -17.35 -9.58 6.00
C LEU A 286 -15.93 -10.16 5.81
N PRO A 287 -15.54 -10.53 4.58
CA PRO A 287 -14.22 -11.11 4.31
C PRO A 287 -13.10 -10.05 4.30
N PHE A 288 -13.38 -8.81 4.68
CA PHE A 288 -12.47 -7.68 4.69
C PHE A 288 -12.73 -6.75 5.87
N THR A 289 -11.73 -5.92 6.20
CA THR A 289 -11.84 -4.79 7.12
C THR A 289 -11.74 -3.48 6.34
N ASP A 290 -12.12 -2.36 6.95
CA ASP A 290 -11.95 -1.04 6.32
C ASP A 290 -10.49 -0.62 6.16
N HIS A 291 -9.60 -1.13 7.03
CA HIS A 291 -8.15 -0.94 6.90
C HIS A 291 -7.63 -1.71 5.68
N LEU A 292 -8.00 -2.98 5.53
CA LEU A 292 -7.62 -3.78 4.36
C LEU A 292 -8.12 -3.12 3.06
N LEU A 293 -9.38 -2.67 3.04
CA LEU A 293 -9.92 -1.96 1.88
C LEU A 293 -9.15 -0.67 1.57
N GLU A 294 -8.71 0.07 2.58
CA GLU A 294 -7.91 1.28 2.40
C GLU A 294 -6.52 0.94 1.85
N GLU A 295 -5.84 -0.06 2.41
CA GLU A 295 -4.52 -0.52 1.96
C GLU A 295 -4.56 -1.03 0.51
N GLU A 296 -5.52 -1.89 0.17
CA GLU A 296 -5.68 -2.41 -1.18
C GLU A 296 -6.09 -1.31 -2.17
N TYR A 297 -6.92 -0.34 -1.75
CA TYR A 297 -7.28 0.77 -2.63
C TYR A 297 -6.07 1.66 -2.94
N GLN A 298 -5.21 1.91 -1.95
CA GLN A 298 -3.97 2.65 -2.16
C GLN A 298 -3.04 1.93 -3.14
N ARG A 299 -3.00 0.59 -3.11
CA ARG A 299 -2.24 -0.21 -4.09
C ARG A 299 -2.80 -0.05 -5.50
N LEU A 300 -4.12 0.00 -5.66
CA LEU A 300 -4.79 0.22 -6.96
C LEU A 300 -4.63 1.65 -7.48
N SER A 301 -4.96 2.65 -6.66
CA SER A 301 -4.96 4.07 -7.02
C SER A 301 -3.55 4.67 -7.11
N GLY A 302 -2.52 3.99 -6.61
CA GLY A 302 -1.13 4.41 -6.78
C GLY A 302 -0.73 4.50 -8.27
N PRO A 303 0.25 5.35 -8.62
CA PRO A 303 0.81 5.34 -9.97
C PRO A 303 1.36 3.95 -10.27
N GLY A 304 1.17 3.46 -11.50
CA GLY A 304 1.61 2.12 -11.88
C GLY A 304 3.09 1.90 -11.56
N LYS A 305 3.49 0.67 -11.19
CA LYS A 305 4.88 0.34 -10.83
C LYS A 305 5.89 0.81 -11.91
N ALA A 306 5.50 0.74 -13.19
CA ALA A 306 6.31 1.24 -14.31
C ALA A 306 6.50 2.76 -14.29
N VAL A 307 5.44 3.52 -14.00
CA VAL A 307 5.50 4.99 -13.90
C VAL A 307 6.33 5.40 -12.69
N MET A 308 6.15 4.74 -11.55
CA MET A 308 6.96 5.00 -10.34
C MET A 308 8.44 4.69 -10.56
N ARG A 309 8.75 3.61 -11.28
CA ARG A 309 10.13 3.26 -11.64
C ARG A 309 10.75 4.28 -12.59
N SER A 310 10.03 4.69 -13.64
CA SER A 310 10.51 5.72 -14.57
C SER A 310 10.73 7.08 -13.87
N LEU A 311 9.78 7.48 -13.03
CA LEU A 311 9.85 8.71 -12.25
C LEU A 311 10.99 8.68 -11.23
N SER A 312 11.17 7.58 -10.51
CA SER A 312 12.31 7.42 -9.59
C SER A 312 13.64 7.47 -10.33
N SER A 313 13.76 6.80 -11.48
CA SER A 313 14.96 6.84 -12.31
C SER A 313 15.30 8.28 -12.72
N ALA A 314 14.31 9.06 -13.17
CA ALA A 314 14.50 10.46 -13.54
C ALA A 314 14.93 11.32 -12.34
N ILE A 315 14.33 11.11 -11.16
CA ILE A 315 14.72 11.83 -9.94
C ILE A 315 16.15 11.46 -9.51
N ARG A 316 16.55 10.19 -9.64
CA ARG A 316 17.91 9.74 -9.31
C ARG A 316 18.97 10.33 -10.23
N GLU A 317 18.71 10.47 -11.52
CA GLU A 317 19.62 11.15 -12.46
C GLU A 317 19.86 12.62 -12.08
N GLU A 318 18.78 13.31 -11.69
CA GLU A 318 18.86 14.70 -11.22
C GLU A 318 19.58 14.80 -9.87
N LEU A 319 19.37 13.84 -8.95
CA LEU A 319 20.10 13.76 -7.67
C LEU A 319 21.59 13.45 -7.87
N ALA A 320 21.95 12.59 -8.82
CA ALA A 320 23.34 12.32 -9.18
C ALA A 320 24.03 13.61 -9.66
N SER A 321 23.36 14.39 -10.50
CA SER A 321 23.85 15.70 -10.95
C SER A 321 24.06 16.67 -9.77
N VAL A 322 23.16 16.67 -8.78
CA VAL A 322 23.33 17.48 -7.55
C VAL A 322 24.54 17.04 -6.73
N LYS A 323 24.76 15.72 -6.58
CA LYS A 323 25.92 15.18 -5.85
C LYS A 323 27.25 15.54 -6.52
N ASP A 324 27.31 15.48 -7.85
CA ASP A 324 28.51 15.87 -8.61
C ASP A 324 28.85 17.35 -8.37
N LEU A 325 27.84 18.23 -8.35
CA LEU A 325 28.02 19.65 -8.04
C LEU A 325 28.47 19.87 -6.58
N LEU A 326 27.99 19.04 -5.63
CA LEU A 326 28.44 19.09 -4.24
C LEU A 326 29.89 18.63 -4.05
N ASP A 327 30.33 17.57 -4.72
CA ASP A 327 31.72 17.11 -4.70
C ASP A 327 32.67 18.17 -5.30
N LEU A 328 32.26 18.84 -6.38
CA LEU A 328 33.01 19.98 -6.94
C LEU A 328 33.05 21.17 -5.98
N SER A 329 31.98 21.40 -5.21
CA SER A 329 31.93 22.47 -4.20
C SER A 329 32.87 22.17 -3.03
N GLU A 330 32.91 20.92 -2.54
CA GLU A 330 33.83 20.48 -1.48
C GLU A 330 35.30 20.62 -1.91
N ARG A 331 35.61 20.33 -3.18
CA ARG A 331 36.94 20.49 -3.76
C ARG A 331 37.31 21.95 -4.05
N GLY A 332 36.38 22.89 -3.87
CA GLY A 332 36.58 24.31 -4.16
C GLY A 332 36.77 24.62 -5.65
N THR A 333 36.33 23.73 -6.55
CA THR A 333 36.47 23.89 -8.00
C THR A 333 35.17 24.31 -8.69
N LEU A 334 34.06 24.39 -7.94
CA LEU A 334 32.77 24.83 -8.46
C LEU A 334 32.78 26.35 -8.73
N GLN A 335 32.34 26.74 -9.93
CA GLN A 335 32.20 28.14 -10.34
C GLN A 335 30.80 28.68 -10.01
N ASP A 336 30.61 30.00 -10.04
CA ASP A 336 29.34 30.68 -9.72
C ASP A 336 28.14 30.18 -10.56
N ASP A 337 28.37 29.85 -11.83
CA ASP A 337 27.35 29.25 -12.71
C ASP A 337 26.91 27.86 -12.21
N GLY A 338 27.82 27.12 -11.57
CA GLY A 338 27.56 25.82 -10.94
C GLY A 338 26.71 25.93 -9.68
N LEU A 339 26.92 26.97 -8.85
CA LEU A 339 26.09 27.25 -7.67
C LEU A 339 24.65 27.63 -8.07
N THR A 340 24.53 28.44 -9.13
CA THR A 340 23.22 28.81 -9.69
C THR A 340 22.46 27.58 -10.21
N SER A 341 23.19 26.68 -10.89
CA SER A 341 22.65 25.41 -11.37
C SER A 341 22.22 24.49 -10.22
N LEU A 342 23.02 24.37 -9.17
CA LEU A 342 22.70 23.62 -7.95
C LEU A 342 21.42 24.14 -7.29
N HIS A 343 21.30 25.46 -7.10
CA HIS A 343 20.10 26.08 -6.54
C HIS A 343 18.85 25.78 -7.38
N ALA A 344 18.95 25.87 -8.71
CA ALA A 344 17.84 25.58 -9.62
C ALA A 344 17.41 24.10 -9.56
N LEU A 345 18.38 23.18 -9.54
CA LEU A 345 18.13 21.74 -9.45
C LEU A 345 17.45 21.36 -8.12
N LEU A 346 17.95 21.85 -7.00
CA LEU A 346 17.34 21.64 -5.68
C LEU A 346 15.89 22.15 -5.63
N GLY A 347 15.63 23.32 -6.24
CA GLY A 347 14.29 23.91 -6.29
C GLY A 347 13.32 23.10 -7.15
N LYS A 348 13.81 22.57 -8.29
CA LYS A 348 13.03 21.68 -9.17
C LYS A 348 12.73 20.35 -8.47
N LEU A 349 13.74 19.73 -7.85
CA LEU A 349 13.61 18.47 -7.13
C LEU A 349 12.66 18.59 -5.93
N SER A 350 12.78 19.64 -5.13
CA SER A 350 11.87 19.91 -4.00
C SER A 350 10.40 19.95 -4.43
N LYS A 351 10.09 20.68 -5.51
CA LYS A 351 8.74 20.76 -6.07
C LYS A 351 8.25 19.43 -6.63
N THR A 352 9.13 18.70 -7.30
CA THR A 352 8.82 17.39 -7.89
C THR A 352 8.49 16.37 -6.79
N LEU A 353 9.30 16.30 -5.74
CA LEU A 353 9.07 15.41 -4.58
C LEU A 353 7.75 15.73 -3.88
N ALA A 354 7.43 17.02 -3.71
CA ALA A 354 6.14 17.44 -3.16
C ALA A 354 4.96 16.98 -4.02
N MET A 355 5.08 17.07 -5.35
CA MET A 355 4.04 16.62 -6.30
C MET A 355 3.81 15.11 -6.25
N VAL A 356 4.86 14.32 -6.00
CA VAL A 356 4.82 12.85 -5.98
C VAL A 356 4.34 12.29 -4.62
N GLY A 357 4.18 13.17 -3.63
CA GLY A 357 3.70 12.84 -2.28
C GLY A 357 4.81 12.63 -1.25
N LEU A 358 6.08 12.89 -1.59
CA LEU A 358 7.21 12.88 -0.66
C LEU A 358 7.44 14.27 -0.05
N SER A 359 6.45 14.76 0.69
CA SER A 359 6.47 16.14 1.22
C SER A 359 7.61 16.38 2.22
N SER A 360 8.00 15.38 3.03
CA SER A 360 9.13 15.51 3.97
C SER A 360 10.46 15.68 3.22
N ALA A 361 10.72 14.84 2.21
CA ALA A 361 11.90 14.94 1.36
C ALA A 361 11.94 16.26 0.59
N GLY A 362 10.80 16.68 0.03
CA GLY A 362 10.68 17.97 -0.65
C GLY A 362 10.97 19.16 0.28
N ASN A 363 10.48 19.12 1.52
CA ASN A 363 10.73 20.17 2.53
C ASN A 363 12.19 20.18 2.99
N SER A 364 12.84 19.02 3.13
CA SER A 364 14.26 18.93 3.49
C SER A 364 15.15 19.66 2.48
N LEU A 365 14.92 19.45 1.17
CA LEU A 365 15.62 20.22 0.13
C LEU A 365 15.23 21.70 0.11
N ALA A 366 13.95 22.02 0.33
CA ALA A 366 13.48 23.41 0.35
C ALA A 366 14.16 24.23 1.45
N ASN A 367 14.42 23.62 2.61
CA ASN A 367 15.10 24.25 3.74
C ASN A 367 16.55 24.61 3.43
N GLN A 368 17.18 23.95 2.44
CA GLN A 368 18.55 24.25 2.01
C GLN A 368 18.63 25.31 0.91
N LEU A 369 17.52 25.66 0.24
CA LEU A 369 17.51 26.68 -0.81
C LEU A 369 18.05 28.04 -0.35
N PRO A 370 17.68 28.58 0.83
CA PRO A 370 18.22 29.86 1.30
C PRO A 370 19.74 29.82 1.53
N VAL A 371 20.28 28.67 1.94
CA VAL A 371 21.72 28.47 2.18
C VAL A 371 22.48 28.53 0.85
N VAL A 372 22.02 27.77 -0.14
CA VAL A 372 22.63 27.78 -1.49
C VAL A 372 22.45 29.15 -2.19
N SER A 373 21.32 29.83 -1.95
CA SER A 373 21.11 31.20 -2.43
C SER A 373 22.15 32.16 -1.86
N ALA A 374 22.49 32.05 -0.58
CA ALA A 374 23.54 32.87 0.04
C ALA A 374 24.92 32.60 -0.57
N TRP A 375 25.23 31.35 -0.94
CA TRP A 375 26.47 31.02 -1.67
C TRP A 375 26.51 31.67 -3.05
N CYS A 376 25.37 31.70 -3.77
CA CYS A 376 25.26 32.40 -5.05
C CYS A 376 25.48 33.92 -4.91
N GLU A 377 25.16 34.49 -3.75
CA GLU A 377 25.39 35.90 -3.42
C GLU A 377 26.82 36.20 -2.93
N GLY A 378 27.71 35.19 -2.91
CA GLY A 378 29.12 35.33 -2.56
C GLY A 378 29.45 35.04 -1.10
N ALA A 379 28.53 34.47 -0.32
CA ALA A 379 28.85 33.97 1.01
C ALA A 379 29.81 32.76 0.93
N PRO A 380 30.77 32.62 1.86
CA PRO A 380 31.66 31.46 1.88
C PRO A 380 30.87 30.17 2.16
N VAL A 381 31.22 29.10 1.44
CA VAL A 381 30.66 27.76 1.69
C VAL A 381 31.30 27.19 2.97
N GLU A 382 30.53 27.11 4.04
CA GLU A 382 30.98 26.51 5.31
C GLU A 382 30.82 24.99 5.28
N SER A 383 31.79 24.26 5.83
CA SER A 383 31.79 22.79 5.83
C SER A 383 30.56 22.20 6.51
N GLU A 384 30.06 22.80 7.60
CA GLU A 384 28.85 22.35 8.30
C GLU A 384 27.59 22.49 7.44
N GLN A 385 27.50 23.56 6.65
CA GLN A 385 26.38 23.80 5.73
C GLN A 385 26.41 22.84 4.53
N LEU A 386 27.61 22.54 4.04
CA LEU A 386 27.81 21.57 2.96
C LEU A 386 27.46 20.15 3.40
N ILE A 387 27.84 19.75 4.63
CA ILE A 387 27.44 18.47 5.24
C ILE A 387 25.92 18.39 5.40
N ALA A 388 25.28 19.44 5.92
CA ALA A 388 23.83 19.47 6.09
C ALA A 388 23.06 19.35 4.75
N LEU A 389 23.58 19.95 3.68
CA LEU A 389 23.01 19.79 2.33
C LEU A 389 23.26 18.38 1.78
N ALA A 390 24.43 17.79 2.00
CA ALA A 390 24.72 16.41 1.62
C ALA A 390 23.78 15.42 2.35
N ASP A 391 23.56 15.61 3.65
CA ASP A 391 22.62 14.80 4.44
C ASP A 391 21.19 14.90 3.91
N ALA A 392 20.75 16.11 3.54
CA ALA A 392 19.43 16.33 2.94
C ALA A 392 19.29 15.60 1.59
N VAL A 393 20.32 15.64 0.73
CA VAL A 393 20.35 14.94 -0.56
C VAL A 393 20.34 13.41 -0.37
N LEU A 394 21.12 12.90 0.58
CA LEU A 394 21.17 11.47 0.93
C LEU A 394 19.85 10.96 1.51
N TYR A 395 19.20 11.75 2.37
CA TYR A 395 17.86 11.44 2.88
C TYR A 395 16.84 11.32 1.75
N VAL A 396 16.86 12.26 0.80
CA VAL A 396 15.95 12.26 -0.35
C VAL A 396 16.17 11.05 -1.25
N GLU A 397 17.43 10.68 -1.51
CA GLU A 397 17.76 9.48 -2.28
C GLU A 397 17.18 8.21 -1.66
N GLY A 398 17.31 8.05 -0.33
CA GLY A 398 16.72 6.92 0.38
C GLY A 398 15.18 6.89 0.29
N MET A 399 14.52 8.04 0.30
CA MET A 399 13.06 8.15 0.10
C MET A 399 12.63 7.91 -1.35
N VAL A 400 13.48 8.24 -2.33
CA VAL A 400 13.21 7.94 -3.74
C VAL A 400 13.36 6.43 -4.01
N ALA A 401 14.29 5.76 -3.34
CA ALA A 401 14.45 4.31 -3.42
C ALA A 401 13.27 3.49 -2.87
N THR A 402 12.47 4.05 -1.95
CA THR A 402 11.22 3.40 -1.49
C THR A 402 10.08 3.54 -2.50
N LEU A 403 10.07 4.62 -3.30
CA LEU A 403 9.10 4.81 -4.40
C LEU A 403 9.19 3.70 -5.46
N GLU A 404 10.39 3.23 -5.81
CA GLU A 404 10.58 2.14 -6.79
C GLU A 404 10.00 0.81 -6.35
N ARG A 405 10.00 0.55 -5.04
CA ARG A 405 9.48 -0.68 -4.46
C ARG A 405 7.96 -0.66 -4.34
N GLY A 406 7.31 0.48 -4.62
CA GLY A 406 5.87 0.66 -4.45
C GLY A 406 5.43 0.72 -2.98
N GLU A 407 6.39 0.79 -2.06
CA GLU A 407 6.17 0.98 -0.63
C GLU A 407 6.02 2.48 -0.38
N ARG A 408 4.87 3.04 -0.72
CA ARG A 408 4.50 4.32 -0.10
C ARG A 408 4.42 4.06 1.39
N VAL A 409 5.27 4.70 2.17
CA VAL A 409 5.16 4.75 3.62
C VAL A 409 3.89 5.54 3.94
N THR A 410 2.75 4.87 3.92
CA THR A 410 1.45 5.43 4.27
C THR A 410 1.28 5.45 5.78
N THR A 411 2.20 6.09 6.48
CA THR A 411 1.94 6.64 7.80
C THR A 411 2.89 7.82 8.01
N PRO A 412 2.42 8.99 8.48
CA PRO A 412 3.24 9.84 9.32
C PRO A 412 3.36 9.15 10.68
N ARG A 413 3.93 7.93 10.72
CA ARG A 413 4.57 7.50 11.94
C ARG A 413 5.79 8.37 12.01
N VAL A 414 5.86 9.15 13.08
CA VAL A 414 7.09 9.82 13.51
C VAL A 414 8.06 8.70 13.91
N GLU A 415 8.53 7.93 12.94
CA GLU A 415 9.80 7.24 13.05
C GLU A 415 10.85 8.32 12.84
N PRO A 416 11.85 8.44 13.74
CA PRO A 416 12.87 9.46 13.60
C PRO A 416 13.49 9.38 12.20
N GLU A 417 13.69 10.52 11.53
CA GLU A 417 14.25 10.63 10.17
C GLU A 417 15.59 9.86 10.02
N VAL A 418 16.31 9.69 11.13
CA VAL A 418 17.55 8.91 11.27
C VAL A 418 17.33 7.39 11.09
N CYS A 419 16.18 6.85 11.48
CA CYS A 419 15.88 5.42 11.41
C CYS A 419 15.62 4.95 9.96
N THR A 420 14.94 5.75 9.14
CA THR A 420 14.69 5.40 7.73
C THR A 420 15.96 5.42 6.88
N PHE A 421 16.87 6.36 7.15
CA PHE A 421 18.15 6.45 6.45
C PHE A 421 19.11 5.32 6.85
N ALA A 422 19.24 5.06 8.16
CA ALA A 422 20.08 3.96 8.66
C ALA A 422 19.61 2.60 8.15
N GLN A 423 18.30 2.37 8.05
CA GLN A 423 17.74 1.15 7.47
C GLN A 423 18.06 1.02 5.97
N HIS A 424 18.07 2.13 5.22
CA HIS A 424 18.41 2.12 3.80
C HIS A 424 19.89 1.83 3.55
N GLN A 425 20.80 2.49 4.28
CA GLN A 425 22.24 2.20 4.18
C GLN A 425 22.58 0.76 4.58
N LEU A 426 21.94 0.22 5.63
CA LEU A 426 22.09 -1.18 6.00
C LEU A 426 21.59 -2.12 4.89
N PHE A 427 20.56 -1.72 4.15
CA PHE A 427 20.05 -2.50 3.02
C PHE A 427 20.96 -2.45 1.81
N GLU A 428 21.49 -1.29 1.43
CA GLU A 428 22.48 -1.17 0.34
C GLU A 428 23.78 -1.90 0.67
N ALA A 429 24.30 -1.73 1.89
CA ALA A 429 25.46 -2.47 2.36
C ALA A 429 25.21 -3.98 2.28
N ARG A 430 23.99 -4.43 2.57
CA ARG A 430 23.60 -5.84 2.43
C ARG A 430 23.60 -6.32 0.97
N ILE A 431 23.12 -5.51 0.03
CA ILE A 431 23.18 -5.86 -1.41
C ILE A 431 24.63 -6.00 -1.87
N VAL A 432 25.48 -5.02 -1.54
CA VAL A 432 26.91 -5.04 -1.94
C VAL A 432 27.63 -6.26 -1.36
N VAL A 433 27.40 -6.59 -0.09
CA VAL A 433 28.00 -7.78 0.55
C VAL A 433 27.48 -9.08 -0.08
N LEU A 434 26.21 -9.15 -0.47
CA LEU A 434 25.65 -10.31 -1.17
C LEU A 434 26.24 -10.49 -2.58
N ASP A 435 26.39 -9.41 -3.34
CA ASP A 435 26.96 -9.47 -4.67
C ASP A 435 28.46 -9.82 -4.63
N GLU A 436 29.21 -9.29 -3.67
CA GLU A 436 30.60 -9.67 -3.43
C GLU A 436 30.71 -11.14 -3.00
N ALA A 437 29.79 -11.62 -2.14
CA ALA A 437 29.74 -13.02 -1.74
C ALA A 437 29.52 -13.97 -2.93
N ARG A 438 28.60 -13.61 -3.84
CA ARG A 438 28.34 -14.36 -5.08
C ARG A 438 29.55 -14.34 -6.01
N ALA A 439 30.18 -13.19 -6.20
CA ALA A 439 31.39 -13.07 -7.01
C ALA A 439 32.53 -13.95 -6.47
N GLY A 440 32.70 -14.00 -5.15
CA GLY A 440 33.67 -14.86 -4.48
C GLY A 440 33.41 -16.36 -4.68
N LEU A 441 32.15 -16.82 -4.60
CA LEU A 441 31.79 -18.22 -4.89
C LEU A 441 32.00 -18.58 -6.36
N ALA A 442 31.60 -17.70 -7.28
CA ALA A 442 31.78 -17.93 -8.71
C ALA A 442 33.26 -17.98 -9.10
N LEU A 443 34.12 -17.20 -8.43
CA LEU A 443 35.58 -17.28 -8.58
C LEU A 443 36.10 -18.64 -8.11
N ALA A 444 35.69 -19.08 -6.91
CA ALA A 444 36.12 -20.36 -6.34
C ALA A 444 35.77 -21.53 -7.27
N LYS A 445 34.55 -21.55 -7.82
CA LYS A 445 34.10 -22.59 -8.76
C LYS A 445 34.94 -22.62 -10.04
N ARG A 446 35.20 -21.47 -10.65
CA ARG A 446 36.06 -21.36 -11.85
C ARG A 446 37.48 -21.85 -11.58
N ALA A 447 38.03 -21.50 -10.41
CA ALA A 447 39.36 -21.93 -10.01
C ALA A 447 39.44 -23.45 -9.77
N ILE A 448 38.39 -24.07 -9.21
CA ILE A 448 38.29 -25.53 -9.05
C ILE A 448 38.20 -26.23 -10.42
N THR A 449 37.43 -25.68 -11.37
CA THR A 449 37.40 -26.20 -12.75
C THR A 449 38.78 -26.14 -13.41
N ALA A 450 39.49 -25.01 -13.28
CA ALA A 450 40.85 -24.86 -13.81
C ALA A 450 41.86 -25.82 -13.16
N TYR A 451 41.73 -26.08 -11.86
CA TYR A 451 42.53 -27.08 -11.14
C TYR A 451 42.29 -28.50 -11.67
N LEU A 452 41.04 -28.86 -11.98
CA LEU A 452 40.68 -30.14 -12.58
C LEU A 452 41.27 -30.29 -13.99
N GLU A 453 41.12 -29.26 -14.84
CA GLU A 453 41.60 -29.27 -16.23
C GLU A 453 43.13 -29.30 -16.34
N SER A 454 43.84 -28.71 -15.36
CA SER A 454 45.30 -28.66 -15.29
C SER A 454 45.94 -29.90 -14.65
N SER A 455 45.17 -30.98 -14.41
CA SER A 455 45.65 -32.19 -13.72
C SER A 455 46.23 -31.91 -12.32
N GLY A 456 45.66 -30.93 -11.61
CA GLY A 456 45.99 -30.64 -10.22
C GLY A 456 47.02 -29.52 -9.99
N ASP A 457 47.17 -28.55 -10.90
CA ASP A 457 48.06 -27.41 -10.68
C ASP A 457 47.51 -26.49 -9.57
N ARG A 458 48.21 -26.49 -8.43
CA ARG A 458 47.85 -25.73 -7.22
C ARG A 458 47.87 -24.22 -7.41
N MET A 459 48.57 -23.72 -8.44
CA MET A 459 48.63 -22.28 -8.69
C MET A 459 47.23 -21.68 -8.89
N HIS A 460 46.31 -22.44 -9.49
CA HIS A 460 44.92 -22.04 -9.71
C HIS A 460 44.10 -21.88 -8.42
N LEU A 461 44.47 -22.57 -7.33
CA LEU A 461 43.73 -22.55 -6.07
C LEU A 461 44.30 -21.59 -5.03
N SER A 462 45.46 -20.97 -5.30
CA SER A 462 46.22 -20.15 -4.33
C SER A 462 45.41 -19.06 -3.62
N ASN A 463 44.48 -18.42 -4.31
CA ASN A 463 43.65 -17.34 -3.76
C ASN A 463 42.27 -17.80 -3.25
N VAL A 464 41.88 -19.04 -3.55
CA VAL A 464 40.51 -19.54 -3.31
C VAL A 464 40.16 -19.62 -1.82
N PRO A 465 41.01 -20.17 -0.93
CA PRO A 465 40.71 -20.21 0.51
C PRO A 465 40.51 -18.81 1.10
N PHE A 466 41.34 -17.85 0.71
CA PHE A 466 41.23 -16.46 1.18
C PHE A 466 39.91 -15.82 0.73
N SER A 467 39.55 -15.98 -0.56
CA SER A 467 38.28 -15.48 -1.09
C SER A 467 37.09 -16.11 -0.36
N LEU A 468 37.07 -17.43 -0.13
CA LEU A 468 35.97 -18.08 0.57
C LEU A 468 35.89 -17.68 2.05
N GLN A 469 37.02 -17.44 2.73
CA GLN A 469 37.01 -16.90 4.09
C GLN A 469 36.46 -15.46 4.15
N ALA A 470 36.71 -14.65 3.12
CA ALA A 470 36.09 -13.32 3.00
C ALA A 470 34.57 -13.43 2.79
N VAL A 471 34.11 -14.35 1.93
CA VAL A 471 32.68 -14.66 1.75
C VAL A 471 32.05 -15.10 3.07
N ARG A 472 32.68 -16.01 3.81
CA ARG A 472 32.23 -16.43 5.15
C ARG A 472 32.07 -15.25 6.10
N GLY A 473 33.03 -14.34 6.17
CA GLY A 473 32.96 -13.14 7.00
C GLY A 473 31.78 -12.23 6.62
N GLY A 474 31.56 -12.03 5.32
CA GLY A 474 30.41 -11.27 4.81
C GLY A 474 29.06 -11.91 5.19
N LEU A 475 28.92 -13.22 5.01
CA LEU A 475 27.70 -13.94 5.37
C LEU A 475 27.43 -13.93 6.87
N TRP A 476 28.47 -14.04 7.70
CA TRP A 476 28.35 -13.92 9.15
C TRP A 476 27.85 -12.53 9.56
N PHE A 477 28.39 -11.48 8.96
CA PHE A 477 27.95 -10.10 9.20
C PHE A 477 26.46 -9.90 8.84
N LEU A 478 25.97 -10.58 7.80
CA LEU A 478 24.56 -10.53 7.39
C LEU A 478 23.63 -11.42 8.24
N GLY A 479 24.14 -12.08 9.29
CA GLY A 479 23.36 -12.99 10.15
C GLY A 479 23.02 -14.33 9.47
N GLN A 480 23.69 -14.66 8.37
CA GLN A 480 23.53 -15.93 7.64
C GLN A 480 24.54 -16.97 8.15
N GLU A 481 24.50 -17.23 9.46
CA GLU A 481 25.49 -18.06 10.17
C GLU A 481 25.62 -19.46 9.56
N ARG A 482 24.49 -20.08 9.20
CA ARG A 482 24.46 -21.42 8.61
C ARG A 482 25.21 -21.49 7.27
N ALA A 483 24.97 -20.53 6.38
CA ALA A 483 25.68 -20.46 5.10
C ALA A 483 27.17 -20.12 5.30
N ALA A 484 27.49 -19.25 6.25
CA ALA A 484 28.86 -18.88 6.58
C ALA A 484 29.69 -20.09 7.05
N THR A 485 29.11 -20.97 7.88
CA THR A 485 29.78 -22.19 8.34
C THR A 485 30.07 -23.16 7.19
N LEU A 486 29.11 -23.35 6.28
CA LEU A 486 29.29 -24.23 5.11
C LEU A 486 30.35 -23.71 4.14
N VAL A 487 30.37 -22.39 3.86
CA VAL A 487 31.43 -21.75 3.06
C VAL A 487 32.80 -21.93 3.73
N GLY A 488 32.87 -21.78 5.05
CA GLY A 488 34.09 -22.03 5.83
C GLY A 488 34.61 -23.46 5.67
N ALA A 489 33.73 -24.45 5.80
CA ALA A 489 34.10 -25.85 5.64
C ALA A 489 34.63 -26.18 4.23
N CYS A 490 34.05 -25.56 3.18
CA CYS A 490 34.58 -25.66 1.82
C CYS A 490 35.99 -25.04 1.71
N ALA A 491 36.23 -23.88 2.33
CA ALA A 491 37.54 -23.23 2.33
C ALA A 491 38.60 -24.10 3.04
N ASP A 492 38.25 -24.67 4.18
CA ASP A 492 39.13 -25.53 4.98
C ASP A 492 39.45 -26.85 4.25
N TYR A 493 38.48 -27.41 3.52
CA TYR A 493 38.72 -28.58 2.67
C TYR A 493 39.71 -28.27 1.53
N ILE A 494 39.55 -27.14 0.84
CA ILE A 494 40.47 -26.74 -0.25
C ILE A 494 41.87 -26.51 0.31
N GLN A 495 42.00 -25.86 1.46
CA GLN A 495 43.29 -25.64 2.09
C GLN A 495 43.98 -26.96 2.46
N THR A 496 43.30 -27.80 3.24
CA THR A 496 43.91 -29.01 3.82
C THR A 496 44.09 -30.15 2.81
N GLN A 497 43.11 -30.38 1.94
CA GLN A 497 43.09 -31.56 1.06
C GLN A 497 43.58 -31.26 -0.37
N MET A 498 43.56 -30.00 -0.83
CA MET A 498 43.92 -29.65 -2.21
C MET A 498 45.22 -28.83 -2.32
N LEU A 499 45.57 -28.03 -1.30
CA LEU A 499 46.81 -27.24 -1.28
C LEU A 499 47.92 -27.88 -0.44
N ASP A 500 47.60 -28.29 0.79
CA ASP A 500 48.59 -28.78 1.77
C ASP A 500 48.98 -30.25 1.52
N THR A 501 48.12 -31.02 0.85
CA THR A 501 48.34 -32.44 0.54
C THR A 501 48.94 -32.63 -0.85
N ASP A 502 49.89 -33.56 -0.99
CA ASP A 502 50.64 -33.77 -2.25
C ASP A 502 49.89 -34.58 -3.31
N GLN A 503 48.81 -35.26 -2.90
CA GLN A 503 47.98 -36.12 -3.75
C GLN A 503 46.66 -35.41 -4.06
N MET A 504 46.31 -35.38 -5.35
CA MET A 504 45.04 -34.84 -5.82
C MET A 504 43.87 -35.67 -5.25
N PRO A 505 42.83 -35.04 -4.68
CA PRO A 505 41.63 -35.76 -4.25
C PRO A 505 40.96 -36.50 -5.41
N ALA A 506 40.26 -37.60 -5.10
CA ALA A 506 39.48 -38.32 -6.10
C ALA A 506 38.44 -37.39 -6.75
N GLU A 507 38.24 -37.55 -8.06
CA GLU A 507 37.32 -36.73 -8.88
C GLU A 507 35.92 -36.63 -8.28
N ALA A 508 35.39 -37.75 -7.78
CA ALA A 508 34.09 -37.79 -7.08
C ALA A 508 33.99 -36.84 -5.87
N ARG A 509 35.10 -36.58 -5.15
CA ARG A 509 35.09 -35.61 -4.02
C ARG A 509 35.14 -34.17 -4.51
N LEU A 510 35.72 -33.91 -5.68
CA LEU A 510 35.77 -32.59 -6.29
C LEU A 510 34.41 -32.20 -6.88
N GLU A 511 33.68 -33.17 -7.44
CA GLU A 511 32.28 -32.99 -7.84
C GLU A 511 31.39 -32.61 -6.64
N VAL A 512 31.50 -33.33 -5.51
CA VAL A 512 30.76 -33.03 -4.28
C VAL A 512 31.06 -31.61 -3.75
N LEU A 513 32.30 -31.15 -3.84
CA LEU A 513 32.68 -29.78 -3.47
C LEU A 513 32.05 -28.75 -4.41
N ALA A 514 32.02 -29.01 -5.71
CA ALA A 514 31.40 -28.13 -6.71
C ALA A 514 29.88 -28.04 -6.50
N ASP A 515 29.23 -29.15 -6.13
CA ASP A 515 27.80 -29.19 -5.79
C ASP A 515 27.49 -28.40 -4.52
N ALA A 516 28.35 -28.49 -3.49
CA ALA A 516 28.23 -27.68 -2.27
C ALA A 516 28.31 -26.18 -2.58
N LEU A 517 29.32 -25.74 -3.34
CA LEU A 517 29.48 -24.34 -3.73
C LEU A 517 28.33 -23.85 -4.63
N SER A 518 27.85 -24.68 -5.54
CA SER A 518 26.71 -24.33 -6.43
C SER A 518 25.39 -24.22 -5.65
N SER A 519 25.20 -25.07 -4.63
CA SER A 519 24.03 -24.99 -3.74
C SER A 519 24.06 -23.71 -2.89
N LEU A 520 25.25 -23.31 -2.42
CA LEU A 520 25.47 -22.06 -1.69
C LEU A 520 25.26 -20.84 -2.60
N GLU A 521 25.75 -20.89 -3.84
CA GLU A 521 25.52 -19.85 -4.86
C GLU A 521 24.02 -19.69 -5.15
N TYR A 522 23.30 -20.80 -5.38
CA TYR A 522 21.85 -20.81 -5.62
C TYR A 522 21.05 -20.30 -4.42
N TYR A 523 21.46 -20.64 -3.19
CA TYR A 523 20.84 -20.10 -1.97
C TYR A 523 20.99 -18.58 -1.88
N LEU A 524 22.16 -18.04 -2.28
CA LEU A 524 22.37 -16.60 -2.28
C LEU A 524 21.67 -15.89 -3.43
N GLU A 525 21.39 -16.56 -4.55
CA GLU A 525 20.60 -16.01 -5.67
C GLU A 525 19.11 -15.91 -5.36
N ALA A 526 18.57 -16.83 -4.55
CA ALA A 526 17.18 -16.78 -4.14
C ALA A 526 16.91 -15.55 -3.27
N ASP A 527 15.91 -14.74 -3.65
CA ASP A 527 15.53 -13.53 -2.93
C ASP A 527 15.25 -13.86 -1.45
N ALA A 528 15.64 -12.97 -0.53
CA ALA A 528 15.75 -13.28 0.91
C ALA A 528 14.42 -13.68 1.59
N GLY A 529 13.28 -13.59 0.89
CA GLY A 529 11.96 -14.09 1.31
C GLY A 529 11.48 -15.38 0.61
N LEU A 530 12.17 -15.86 -0.42
CA LEU A 530 11.82 -17.02 -1.24
C LEU A 530 12.88 -18.15 -1.19
N ALA A 531 14.01 -17.91 -0.53
CA ALA A 531 15.05 -18.92 -0.35
C ALA A 531 14.51 -20.14 0.40
N GLN A 532 14.50 -21.30 -0.26
CA GLN A 532 14.02 -22.54 0.35
C GLN A 532 15.08 -23.11 1.29
N PRO A 533 14.73 -23.41 2.56
CA PRO A 533 15.65 -24.02 3.53
C PRO A 533 16.29 -25.33 3.04
N SER A 534 15.59 -26.04 2.15
CA SER A 534 16.02 -27.31 1.55
C SER A 534 17.30 -27.23 0.73
N VAL A 535 17.67 -26.05 0.20
CA VAL A 535 18.90 -25.87 -0.58
C VAL A 535 20.13 -25.89 0.34
N LEU A 536 20.04 -25.31 1.52
CA LEU A 536 21.12 -25.37 2.51
C LEU A 536 21.27 -26.78 3.08
N ASP A 537 20.18 -27.54 3.19
CA ASP A 537 20.23 -28.94 3.60
C ASP A 537 21.07 -29.77 2.61
N LEU A 538 20.89 -29.54 1.30
CA LEU A 538 21.70 -30.18 0.26
C LEU A 538 23.17 -29.77 0.33
N ALA A 539 23.46 -28.49 0.52
CA ALA A 539 24.83 -28.00 0.68
C ALA A 539 25.52 -28.64 1.91
N GLU A 540 24.78 -28.81 3.00
CA GLU A 540 25.27 -29.44 4.23
C GLU A 540 25.54 -30.94 4.07
N GLU A 541 24.67 -31.67 3.37
CA GLU A 541 24.92 -33.07 3.01
C GLU A 541 26.20 -33.23 2.19
N SER A 542 26.41 -32.36 1.20
CA SER A 542 27.63 -32.36 0.37
C SER A 542 28.88 -32.06 1.21
N VAL A 543 28.84 -31.07 2.10
CA VAL A 543 29.97 -30.75 2.98
C VAL A 543 30.28 -31.90 3.96
N ARG A 544 29.27 -32.58 4.50
CA ARG A 544 29.47 -33.78 5.33
C ARG A 544 30.09 -34.93 4.55
N ALA A 545 29.69 -35.12 3.28
CA ALA A 545 30.28 -36.15 2.41
C ALA A 545 31.78 -35.90 2.12
N LEU A 546 32.26 -34.66 2.26
CA LEU A 546 33.69 -34.31 2.21
C LEU A 546 34.47 -34.64 3.50
N GLY A 547 33.78 -35.06 4.58
CA GLY A 547 34.38 -35.41 5.86
C GLY A 547 34.68 -34.22 6.77
N GLN A 548 34.06 -33.06 6.53
CA GLN A 548 34.17 -31.89 7.40
C GLN A 548 33.09 -31.92 8.50
N GLU A 549 33.47 -31.65 9.75
CA GLU A 549 32.51 -31.51 10.85
C GLU A 549 31.85 -30.13 10.81
N VAL A 550 30.57 -30.08 10.43
CA VAL A 550 29.75 -28.87 10.53
C VAL A 550 29.13 -28.86 11.93
N ALA A 551 29.58 -27.94 12.80
CA ALA A 551 28.98 -27.77 14.13
C ALA A 551 27.52 -27.30 14.00
N ALA A 552 26.63 -27.97 14.72
CA ALA A 552 25.19 -27.75 14.72
C ALA A 552 24.76 -26.39 15.28
#